data_AF-A0AAD5JJY6-F1
#
_entry.id   AF-A0AAD5JJY6-F1
#
_cell.length_a   1.000
_cell.length_b   1.000
_cell.length_c   1.000
_cell.angle_alpha   90.00
_cell.angle_beta   90.00
_cell.angle_gamma   90.00
#
_symmetry.space_group_name_H-M   'P 1'
#
loop_
_entity.id
_entity.type
_entity.pdbx_description
1 polymer ?
#
loop_
_entity_poly.entity_id
_entity_poly.type
_entity_poly.pdbx_seq_one_letter_code
_entity_poly.pdbx_strand_id
1 'polypeptide(L)'
;MDDDTTSTSTRPKTRKRNINNNNNNNNKRLKANGEKSDDEEDEEEECGDVEVWDSLSRSFKQVQTVLDKNRELIRRANENHQSRISDNIASNVSLISEINGNISKVVSIYSDLSLNFAGMVSQRRRRRTTMTKTNNNSNGHVESSVS
;
A
#
# COMPACT_ATOMS: atom_id res chain seq x y z
N MET A 1 -65.24 15.82 11.20
CA MET A 1 -64.61 14.72 11.96
C MET A 1 -63.15 14.76 11.60
N ASP A 2 -62.40 15.57 12.34
CA ASP A 2 -60.94 15.54 12.38
C ASP A 2 -60.55 14.41 13.33
N ASP A 3 -59.65 13.50 12.94
CA ASP A 3 -58.70 12.93 13.92
C ASP A 3 -57.49 12.27 13.26
N ASP A 4 -56.39 13.00 13.36
CA ASP A 4 -55.05 12.59 13.80
C ASP A 4 -54.23 11.53 13.04
N THR A 5 -53.33 12.03 12.19
CA THR A 5 -52.15 11.33 11.70
C THR A 5 -51.07 11.26 12.77
N THR A 6 -51.06 10.22 13.60
CA THR A 6 -49.95 9.99 14.54
C THR A 6 -48.72 9.40 13.82
N SER A 7 -47.83 10.26 13.34
CA SER A 7 -46.46 9.89 12.97
C SER A 7 -45.61 9.67 14.21
N THR A 8 -45.36 8.41 14.58
CA THR A 8 -44.46 8.05 15.68
C THR A 8 -43.00 8.10 15.22
N SER A 9 -42.39 9.28 15.40
CA SER A 9 -40.94 9.48 15.27
C SER A 9 -40.20 8.79 16.42
N THR A 10 -39.65 7.60 16.16
CA THR A 10 -38.82 6.87 17.12
C THR A 10 -37.35 7.22 16.94
N ARG A 11 -36.83 8.03 17.87
CA ARG A 11 -35.43 8.44 18.00
C ARG A 11 -34.51 7.23 18.18
N PRO A 12 -33.37 7.10 17.46
CA PRO A 12 -32.46 5.98 17.65
C PRO A 12 -31.63 6.17 18.93
N LYS A 13 -31.73 5.21 19.86
CA LYS A 13 -30.86 5.11 21.04
C LYS A 13 -29.48 4.58 20.60
N THR A 14 -28.44 5.39 20.76
CA THR A 14 -27.05 4.98 20.53
C THR A 14 -26.60 3.96 21.59
N ARG A 15 -26.53 2.68 21.21
CA ARG A 15 -25.85 1.64 22.01
C ARG A 15 -24.34 1.81 21.87
N LYS A 16 -23.67 2.24 22.94
CA LYS A 16 -22.21 2.15 23.07
C LYS A 16 -21.83 0.66 23.11
N ARG A 17 -21.01 0.21 22.16
CA ARG A 17 -20.40 -1.13 22.20
C ARG A 17 -19.19 -1.08 23.12
N ASN A 18 -19.18 -1.92 24.15
CA ASN A 18 -17.98 -2.22 24.93
C ASN A 18 -17.12 -3.18 24.12
N ILE A 19 -15.92 -2.75 23.73
CA ILE A 19 -14.90 -3.61 23.11
C ILE A 19 -13.98 -4.07 24.24
N ASN A 20 -14.07 -5.35 24.60
CA ASN A 20 -13.18 -5.98 25.57
C ASN A 20 -12.07 -6.70 24.80
N ASN A 21 -10.93 -6.03 24.56
CA ASN A 21 -9.76 -6.64 23.93
C ASN A 21 -8.89 -7.31 25.02
N ASN A 22 -9.09 -8.61 25.21
CA ASN A 22 -8.20 -9.44 26.02
C ASN A 22 -7.20 -10.13 25.07
N ASN A 23 -6.03 -9.53 24.88
CA ASN A 23 -4.91 -10.16 24.17
C ASN A 23 -3.83 -10.56 25.18
N ASN A 24 -3.95 -11.78 25.72
CA ASN A 24 -2.92 -12.43 26.52
C ASN A 24 -1.96 -13.20 25.59
N ASN A 25 -0.83 -12.59 25.22
CA ASN A 25 0.28 -13.29 24.57
C ASN A 25 1.48 -13.34 25.52
N ASN A 26 1.48 -14.32 26.42
CA ASN A 26 2.61 -14.67 27.27
C ASN A 26 3.44 -15.78 26.62
N ASN A 27 4.38 -15.44 25.74
CA ASN A 27 5.41 -16.38 25.29
C ASN A 27 6.82 -15.86 25.63
N LYS A 28 7.14 -16.05 26.91
CA LYS A 28 8.38 -16.63 27.45
C LYS A 28 9.67 -16.47 26.61
N ARG A 29 10.50 -15.54 27.06
CA ARG A 29 11.95 -15.43 26.84
C ARG A 29 12.64 -16.79 26.87
N LEU A 30 13.38 -17.12 25.81
CA LEU A 30 14.55 -17.99 25.85
C LEU A 30 15.75 -17.15 25.37
N LYS A 31 16.68 -16.90 26.30
CA LYS A 31 18.02 -16.38 26.04
C LYS A 31 18.95 -17.58 25.82
N ALA A 32 19.71 -17.61 24.72
CA ALA A 32 21.06 -18.19 24.69
C ALA A 32 21.76 -17.88 23.35
N ASN A 33 22.81 -17.06 23.45
CA ASN A 33 24.09 -17.07 22.72
C ASN A 33 24.19 -17.64 21.29
N GLY A 34 24.64 -16.79 20.36
CA GLY A 34 25.22 -17.22 19.09
C GLY A 34 25.48 -16.06 18.14
N GLU A 35 26.75 -15.67 18.06
CA GLU A 35 27.41 -14.93 16.98
C GLU A 35 26.98 -13.49 16.69
N LYS A 36 27.91 -12.59 17.06
CA LYS A 36 28.10 -11.26 16.51
C LYS A 36 28.38 -11.43 15.00
N SER A 37 27.36 -11.22 14.17
CA SER A 37 27.57 -10.92 12.75
C SER A 37 27.91 -9.43 12.65
N ASP A 38 29.02 -9.13 12.01
CA ASP A 38 29.54 -7.78 11.83
C ASP A 38 28.47 -6.84 11.25
N ASP A 39 27.97 -5.95 12.12
CA ASP A 39 27.28 -4.72 11.72
C ASP A 39 28.35 -3.79 11.13
N GLU A 40 28.74 -4.06 9.89
CA GLU A 40 29.34 -3.04 9.03
C GLU A 40 28.19 -2.14 8.56
N GLU A 41 28.06 -0.99 9.24
CA GLU A 41 27.21 0.12 8.82
C GLU A 41 27.69 0.62 7.44
N ASP A 42 27.17 0.01 6.37
CA ASP A 42 27.30 0.49 4.99
C ASP A 42 26.52 1.83 4.85
N GLU A 43 27.11 2.94 5.30
CA GLU A 43 26.58 4.30 5.16
C GLU A 43 26.65 4.85 3.71
N GLU A 44 26.42 4.03 2.68
CA GLU A 44 26.37 4.48 1.27
C GLU A 44 25.18 3.93 0.48
N GLU A 45 24.02 3.80 1.12
CA GLU A 45 22.78 3.29 0.50
C GLU A 45 21.71 4.36 0.22
N GLU A 46 22.00 5.65 0.39
CA GLU A 46 20.98 6.72 0.32
C GLU A 46 20.42 6.97 -1.10
N CYS A 47 21.22 6.83 -2.17
CA CYS A 47 20.80 7.22 -3.52
C CYS A 47 19.73 6.28 -4.13
N GLY A 48 19.83 4.97 -3.90
CA GLY A 48 18.87 4.02 -4.48
C GLY A 48 17.52 3.97 -3.75
N ASP A 49 17.43 4.51 -2.54
CA ASP A 49 16.15 4.67 -1.83
C ASP A 49 15.32 5.83 -2.39
N VAL A 50 15.98 6.88 -2.90
CA VAL A 50 15.31 8.04 -3.51
C VAL A 50 14.54 7.63 -4.76
N GLU A 51 15.11 6.81 -5.65
CA GLU A 51 14.44 6.37 -6.88
C GLU A 51 13.22 5.47 -6.58
N VAL A 52 13.37 4.55 -5.61
CA VAL A 52 12.31 3.68 -5.14
C VAL A 52 11.17 4.51 -4.54
N TRP A 53 11.50 5.48 -3.69
CA TRP A 53 10.54 6.37 -3.07
C TRP A 53 9.80 7.25 -4.09
N ASP A 54 10.50 7.73 -5.11
CA ASP A 54 9.90 8.59 -6.14
C ASP A 54 8.91 7.79 -7.01
N SER A 55 9.24 6.55 -7.36
CA SER A 55 8.32 5.62 -8.05
C SER A 55 7.06 5.34 -7.23
N LEU A 56 7.22 5.12 -5.93
CA LEU A 56 6.12 4.90 -4.99
C LEU A 56 5.21 6.13 -4.87
N SER A 57 5.81 7.31 -4.64
CA SER A 57 5.12 8.58 -4.52
C SER A 57 4.31 8.92 -5.78
N ARG A 58 4.90 8.72 -6.97
CA ARG A 58 4.21 8.93 -8.25
C ARG A 58 3.02 7.98 -8.40
N SER A 59 3.20 6.70 -8.11
CA SER A 59 2.15 5.69 -8.22
C SER A 59 0.98 6.01 -7.29
N PHE A 60 1.25 6.41 -6.04
CA PHE A 60 0.21 6.81 -5.11
C PHE A 60 -0.57 8.05 -5.56
N LYS A 61 0.12 9.09 -6.04
CA LYS A 61 -0.55 10.30 -6.58
C LYS A 61 -1.48 9.97 -7.74
N GLN A 62 -1.06 9.05 -8.62
CA GLN A 62 -1.90 8.57 -9.72
C GLN A 62 -3.13 7.82 -9.21
N VAL A 63 -2.96 6.89 -8.28
CA VAL A 63 -4.09 6.16 -7.66
C VAL A 63 -5.04 7.12 -6.96
N GLN A 64 -4.54 8.09 -6.20
CA GLN A 64 -5.36 9.13 -5.56
C GLN A 64 -6.21 9.87 -6.59
N THR A 65 -5.59 10.36 -7.66
CA THR A 65 -6.30 11.05 -8.75
C THR A 65 -7.43 10.22 -9.34
N VAL A 66 -7.19 8.92 -9.56
CA VAL A 66 -8.20 7.98 -10.10
C VAL A 66 -9.33 7.73 -9.09
N LEU A 67 -9.01 7.60 -7.80
CA LEU A 67 -10.01 7.38 -6.75
C LEU A 67 -10.82 8.65 -6.41
N ASP A 68 -10.23 9.83 -6.53
CA ASP A 68 -10.95 11.10 -6.42
C ASP A 68 -11.98 11.25 -7.53
N LYS A 69 -11.65 10.79 -8.74
CA LYS A 69 -12.63 10.68 -9.82
C LYS A 69 -13.77 9.71 -9.47
N ASN A 70 -13.47 8.56 -8.85
CA ASN A 70 -14.52 7.64 -8.36
C ASN A 70 -15.43 8.29 -7.32
N ARG A 71 -14.87 9.09 -6.40
CA ARG A 71 -15.65 9.83 -5.41
C ARG A 71 -16.68 10.74 -6.10
N GLU A 72 -16.26 11.47 -7.11
CA GLU A 72 -17.14 12.37 -7.85
C GLU A 72 -18.22 11.63 -8.67
N LEU A 73 -17.84 10.53 -9.33
CA LEU A 73 -18.79 9.69 -10.07
C LEU A 73 -19.85 9.07 -9.14
N ILE A 74 -19.44 8.60 -7.95
CA ILE A 74 -20.37 8.07 -6.93
C ILE A 74 -21.30 9.18 -6.43
N ARG A 75 -20.77 10.39 -6.18
CA ARG A 75 -21.60 11.55 -5.78
C ARG A 75 -22.68 11.80 -6.82
N ARG A 76 -22.31 11.88 -8.10
CA ARG A 76 -23.26 12.10 -9.20
C ARG A 76 -24.27 10.95 -9.34
N ALA A 77 -23.84 9.70 -9.19
CA ALA A 77 -24.74 8.55 -9.24
C ALA A 77 -25.79 8.59 -8.11
N ASN A 78 -25.38 9.04 -6.92
CA ASN A 78 -26.29 9.24 -5.79
C ASN A 78 -27.27 10.39 -6.05
N GLU A 79 -26.82 11.50 -6.63
CA GLU A 79 -27.68 12.63 -7.01
C GLU A 79 -28.73 12.23 -8.05
N ASN A 80 -28.31 11.46 -9.05
CA ASN A 80 -29.22 10.88 -10.04
C ASN A 80 -30.29 10.03 -9.36
N HIS A 81 -29.92 9.19 -8.40
CA HIS A 81 -30.86 8.36 -7.64
C HIS A 81 -31.85 9.21 -6.81
N GLN A 82 -31.35 10.24 -6.14
CA GLN A 82 -32.16 11.16 -5.33
C GLN A 82 -33.13 12.00 -6.18
N SER A 83 -32.74 12.34 -7.42
CA SER A 83 -33.60 13.10 -8.34
C SER A 83 -34.87 12.33 -8.75
N ARG A 84 -34.85 10.99 -8.69
CA ARG A 84 -35.93 10.09 -9.12
C ARG A 84 -36.35 10.26 -10.60
N ILE A 85 -35.53 10.93 -11.40
CA ILE A 85 -35.73 11.07 -12.85
C ILE A 85 -35.20 9.79 -13.51
N SER A 86 -36.06 9.12 -14.29
CA SER A 86 -35.75 7.83 -14.94
C SER A 86 -34.46 7.88 -15.74
N ASP A 87 -34.30 8.93 -16.54
CA ASP A 87 -33.19 9.07 -17.48
C ASP A 87 -31.87 9.27 -16.74
N ASN A 88 -31.90 10.01 -15.62
CA ASN A 88 -30.73 10.19 -14.76
C ASN A 88 -30.32 8.86 -14.10
N ILE A 89 -31.29 8.08 -13.62
CA ILE A 89 -31.01 6.75 -13.05
C ILE A 89 -30.44 5.82 -14.12
N ALA A 90 -30.95 5.86 -15.35
CA ALA A 90 -30.38 5.08 -16.45
C ALA A 90 -28.91 5.46 -16.73
N SER A 91 -28.56 6.74 -16.62
CA SER A 91 -27.17 7.20 -16.77
C SER A 91 -26.21 6.66 -15.70
N ASN A 92 -26.71 6.17 -14.54
CA ASN A 92 -25.86 5.55 -13.51
C ASN A 92 -25.13 4.32 -14.01
N VAL A 93 -25.67 3.60 -15.02
CA VAL A 93 -24.97 2.47 -15.63
C VAL A 93 -23.64 2.92 -16.23
N SER A 94 -23.62 4.05 -16.92
CA SER A 94 -22.40 4.63 -17.49
C SER A 94 -21.43 5.07 -16.39
N LEU A 95 -21.93 5.73 -15.34
CA LEU A 95 -21.10 6.18 -14.20
C LEU A 95 -20.44 5.00 -13.47
N ILE A 96 -21.21 3.91 -13.23
CA ILE A 96 -20.71 2.69 -12.60
C ILE A 96 -19.69 1.98 -13.50
N SER A 97 -19.94 1.94 -14.82
CA SER A 97 -18.98 1.41 -15.77
C SER A 97 -17.66 2.18 -15.73
N GLU A 98 -17.71 3.51 -15.63
CA GLU A 98 -16.52 4.35 -15.51
C GLU A 98 -15.77 4.12 -14.19
N ILE A 99 -16.51 3.93 -13.08
CA ILE A 99 -15.92 3.55 -11.79
C ILE A 99 -15.17 2.21 -11.90
N ASN A 100 -15.77 1.21 -12.54
CA ASN A 100 -15.13 -0.10 -12.74
C ASN A 100 -13.87 -0.01 -13.61
N GLY A 101 -13.89 0.85 -14.64
CA GLY A 101 -12.71 1.16 -15.45
C GLY A 101 -11.59 1.80 -14.62
N ASN A 102 -11.93 2.75 -13.76
CA ASN A 102 -10.97 3.38 -12.84
C ASN A 102 -10.40 2.36 -11.84
N ILE A 103 -11.20 1.43 -11.29
CA ILE A 103 -10.70 0.35 -10.43
C ILE A 103 -9.71 -0.54 -11.19
N SER A 104 -10.02 -0.90 -12.42
CA SER A 104 -9.11 -1.68 -13.28
C SER A 104 -7.77 -0.95 -13.49
N LYS A 105 -7.82 0.39 -13.67
CA LYS A 105 -6.62 1.22 -13.76
C LYS A 105 -5.82 1.25 -12.46
N VAL A 106 -6.48 1.33 -11.30
CA VAL A 106 -5.80 1.24 -9.98
C VAL A 106 -5.07 -0.09 -9.84
N VAL A 107 -5.70 -1.20 -10.23
CA VAL A 107 -5.07 -2.53 -10.22
C VAL A 107 -3.84 -2.57 -11.13
N SER A 108 -3.92 -1.95 -12.32
CA SER A 108 -2.77 -1.86 -13.24
C SER A 108 -1.60 -1.08 -12.60
N ILE A 109 -1.86 0.10 -12.03
CA ILE A 109 -0.82 0.93 -11.41
C ILE A 109 -0.11 0.15 -10.29
N TYR A 110 -0.86 -0.56 -9.45
CA TYR A 110 -0.26 -1.39 -8.40
C TYR A 110 0.51 -2.60 -8.93
N SER A 111 0.03 -3.21 -10.01
CA SER A 111 0.75 -4.30 -10.67
C SER A 111 2.10 -3.81 -11.18
N ASP A 112 2.11 -2.69 -11.90
CA ASP A 112 3.34 -2.06 -12.42
C ASP A 112 4.28 -1.66 -11.28
N LEU A 113 3.76 -1.02 -10.22
CA LEU A 113 4.54 -0.65 -9.04
C LEU A 113 5.17 -1.89 -8.38
N SER A 114 4.42 -2.98 -8.21
CA SER A 114 4.91 -4.19 -7.57
C SER A 114 6.06 -4.85 -8.36
N LEU A 115 5.94 -4.87 -9.69
CA LEU A 115 6.95 -5.41 -10.59
C LEU A 115 8.22 -4.55 -10.58
N ASN A 116 8.06 -3.22 -10.68
CA ASN A 116 9.17 -2.28 -10.63
C ASN A 116 9.91 -2.38 -9.30
N PHE A 117 9.17 -2.42 -8.18
CA PHE A 117 9.74 -2.56 -6.85
C PHE A 117 10.52 -3.87 -6.67
N ALA A 118 9.93 -5.00 -7.07
CA ALA A 118 10.59 -6.30 -7.02
C ALA A 118 11.87 -6.33 -7.88
N GLY A 119 11.84 -5.68 -9.06
CA GLY A 119 12.98 -5.51 -9.94
C GLY A 119 14.12 -4.74 -9.28
N MET A 120 13.83 -3.57 -8.71
CA MET A 120 14.81 -2.71 -8.03
C MET A 120 15.47 -3.42 -6.84
N VAL A 121 14.67 -4.07 -5.98
CA VAL A 121 15.19 -4.83 -4.83
C VAL A 121 16.08 -5.98 -5.28
N SER A 122 15.65 -6.73 -6.31
CA SER A 122 16.43 -7.84 -6.85
C SER A 122 17.75 -7.38 -7.46
N GLN A 123 17.75 -6.25 -8.16
CA GLN A 123 18.97 -5.65 -8.73
C GLN A 123 19.94 -5.23 -7.63
N ARG A 124 19.45 -4.60 -6.55
CA ARG A 124 20.28 -4.18 -5.42
C ARG A 124 20.94 -5.38 -4.73
N ARG A 125 20.19 -6.46 -4.49
CA ARG A 125 20.74 -7.71 -3.94
C ARG A 125 21.86 -8.28 -4.81
N ARG A 126 21.69 -8.27 -6.14
CA ARG A 126 22.74 -8.71 -7.07
C ARG A 126 24.00 -7.83 -6.97
N ARG A 127 23.85 -6.51 -6.91
CA ARG A 127 24.98 -5.57 -6.76
C ARG A 127 25.73 -5.78 -5.44
N ARG A 128 25.03 -6.03 -4.34
CA ARG A 128 25.64 -6.36 -3.04
C ARG A 128 26.44 -7.68 -3.12
N THR A 129 25.89 -8.72 -3.76
CA THR A 129 26.61 -10.01 -3.89
C THR A 129 27.83 -9.97 -4.81
N THR A 130 27.89 -9.05 -5.77
CA THR A 130 29.08 -8.90 -6.62
C THR A 130 30.22 -8.20 -5.88
N MET A 131 29.92 -7.22 -5.03
CA MET A 131 30.92 -6.51 -4.23
C MET A 131 31.60 -7.40 -3.18
N THR A 132 30.85 -8.31 -2.55
CA THR A 132 31.41 -9.26 -1.57
C THR A 132 32.30 -10.33 -2.21
N LYS A 133 32.03 -10.72 -3.46
CA LYS A 133 32.87 -11.69 -4.20
C LYS A 133 34.21 -11.12 -4.66
N THR A 134 34.27 -9.84 -5.03
CA THR A 134 35.53 -9.19 -5.42
C THR A 134 36.50 -9.00 -4.27
N ASN A 135 36.00 -8.79 -3.05
CA ASN A 135 36.84 -8.53 -1.88
C ASN A 135 37.58 -9.79 -1.35
N ASN A 136 37.03 -10.99 -1.59
CA ASN A 136 37.64 -12.25 -1.15
C ASN A 136 38.77 -12.74 -2.07
N ASN A 137 38.94 -12.15 -3.26
CA ASN A 137 39.93 -12.61 -4.25
C ASN A 137 41.21 -11.73 -4.28
N SER A 138 41.30 -10.69 -3.45
CA SER A 138 42.45 -9.79 -3.35
C SER A 138 43.43 -10.14 -2.23
N ASN A 139 43.15 -11.14 -1.39
CA ASN A 139 44.00 -11.47 -0.23
C ASN A 139 44.97 -12.65 -0.44
N GLY A 140 45.35 -12.94 -1.70
CA GLY A 140 46.06 -14.17 -2.09
C GLY A 140 47.39 -14.00 -2.81
N HIS A 141 48.10 -12.87 -2.68
CA HIS A 141 49.43 -12.72 -3.27
C HIS A 141 50.46 -12.17 -2.26
N VAL A 142 50.97 -13.06 -1.41
CA VAL A 142 52.26 -12.91 -0.74
C VAL A 142 53.11 -14.13 -1.08
N GLU A 143 53.71 -14.14 -2.27
CA GLU A 143 54.84 -15.02 -2.57
C GLU A 143 56.14 -14.24 -2.48
N SER A 144 56.84 -14.52 -1.39
CA SER A 144 58.29 -14.67 -1.25
C SER A 144 59.14 -14.26 -2.45
N SER A 145 60.01 -13.28 -2.23
CA SER A 145 61.32 -13.26 -2.89
C SER A 145 62.36 -12.87 -1.86
N VAL A 146 62.87 -13.89 -1.18
CA VAL A 146 64.22 -13.90 -0.62
C VAL A 146 65.14 -14.30 -1.76
N SER A 147 66.06 -13.40 -2.15
CA SER A 147 67.44 -13.74 -2.51
C SER A 147 68.28 -12.48 -2.69
#